data_AF-A0A7S0IMZ2-F1
#
_entry.id   AF-A0A7S0IMZ2-F1
#
_cell.length_a   1.000
_cell.length_b   1.000
_cell.length_c   1.000
_cell.angle_alpha   90.00
_cell.angle_beta   90.00
_cell.angle_gamma   90.00
#
_symmetry.space_group_name_H-M   'P 1'
#
loop_
_entity.id
_entity.type
_entity.pdbx_description
1 polymer ?
#
loop_
_entity_poly.entity_id
_entity_poly.type
_entity_poly.pdbx_seq_one_letter_code
_entity_poly.pdbx_strand_id
1 'polypeptide(L)'
;LGRTLLLACLWAARCASRDGRFLLEARSQNTAALALYQSCGLSVGGRRPKYYRDPCDDALLLAVDFGPSTLRTLEVMVEQHRHHDAIRACSTVIRGGGQGARSGQEFGDGAGGGMLLGSL
;
A
#
# COMPACT_ATOMS: atom_id res chain seq x y z
N LEU A 1 17.84 1.23 11.62
CA LEU A 1 16.39 1.27 11.90
C LEU A 1 15.57 1.73 10.68
N GLY A 2 15.83 2.93 10.12
CA GLY A 2 15.04 3.46 8.99
C GLY A 2 14.89 2.52 7.79
N ARG A 3 15.98 1.92 7.31
CA ARG A 3 15.92 0.91 6.23
C ARG A 3 15.05 -0.29 6.61
N THR A 4 15.15 -0.79 7.83
CA THR A 4 14.34 -1.94 8.30
C THR A 4 12.85 -1.63 8.22
N LEU A 5 12.44 -0.46 8.71
CA LEU A 5 11.03 -0.04 8.69
C LEU A 5 10.54 0.16 7.26
N LEU A 6 11.34 0.79 6.40
CA LEU A 6 11.00 0.99 5.00
C LEU A 6 10.84 -0.34 4.25
N LEU A 7 11.77 -1.28 4.42
CA LEU A 7 11.67 -2.61 3.82
C LEU A 7 10.45 -3.37 4.35
N ALA A 8 10.10 -3.23 5.63
CA ALA A 8 8.86 -3.79 6.18
C ALA A 8 7.60 -3.20 5.53
N CYS A 9 7.56 -1.88 5.31
CA CYS A 9 6.45 -1.23 4.60
C CYS A 9 6.35 -1.72 3.14
N LEU A 10 7.46 -1.79 2.41
CA LEU A 10 7.49 -2.29 1.03
C LEU A 10 7.06 -3.75 0.95
N TRP A 11 7.57 -4.59 1.84
CA TRP A 11 7.23 -6.01 1.91
C TRP A 11 5.73 -6.21 2.17
N ALA A 12 5.18 -5.45 3.13
CA ALA A 12 3.77 -5.56 3.45
C ALA A 12 2.87 -5.01 2.33
N ALA A 13 3.23 -3.89 1.71
CA ALA A 13 2.51 -3.34 0.56
C ALA A 13 2.48 -4.34 -0.61
N ARG A 14 3.61 -5.00 -0.88
CA ARG A 14 3.66 -6.07 -1.87
C ARG A 14 2.80 -7.27 -1.48
N CYS A 15 2.76 -7.64 -0.22
CA CYS A 15 1.89 -8.73 0.26
C CYS A 15 0.40 -8.39 0.11
N ALA A 16 0.03 -7.11 0.17
CA ALA A 16 -1.34 -6.64 0.02
C ALA A 16 -1.79 -6.55 -1.45
N SER A 17 -0.88 -6.31 -2.40
CA SER A 17 -1.22 -6.19 -3.83
C SER A 17 -0.07 -6.67 -4.71
N ARG A 18 -0.35 -7.62 -5.63
CA ARG A 18 0.68 -8.18 -6.53
C ARG A 18 1.19 -7.16 -7.54
N ASP A 19 0.30 -6.35 -8.11
CA ASP A 19 0.59 -5.37 -9.17
C ASP A 19 0.42 -3.92 -8.67
N GLY A 20 0.58 -3.72 -7.35
CA GLY A 20 0.43 -2.41 -6.73
C GLY A 20 1.62 -1.48 -6.97
N ARG A 21 1.44 -0.22 -6.58
CA ARG A 21 2.50 0.78 -6.49
C ARG A 21 2.62 1.26 -5.05
N PHE A 22 3.85 1.43 -4.58
CA PHE A 22 4.12 2.13 -3.32
C PHE A 22 4.57 3.56 -3.61
N LEU A 23 3.99 4.53 -2.90
CA LEU A 23 4.23 5.96 -3.08
C LEU A 23 4.67 6.59 -1.77
N LEU A 24 5.59 7.55 -1.86
CA LEU A 24 5.90 8.47 -0.76
C LEU A 24 6.27 9.84 -1.30
N GLU A 25 6.21 10.83 -0.42
CA GLU A 25 6.66 12.20 -0.71
C GLU A 25 7.79 12.57 0.24
N ALA A 26 8.82 13.23 -0.29
CA ALA A 26 9.95 13.68 0.50
C ALA A 26 10.38 15.10 0.11
N ARG A 27 10.85 15.87 1.08
CA ARG A 27 11.52 17.17 0.87
C ARG A 27 12.68 17.01 -0.12
N SER A 28 12.76 17.88 -1.13
CA SER A 28 13.81 17.79 -2.16
C SER A 28 15.22 17.98 -1.60
N GLN A 29 15.34 18.73 -0.49
CA GLN A 29 16.62 18.95 0.19
C GLN A 29 17.00 17.84 1.17
N ASN A 30 16.13 16.85 1.43
CA ASN A 30 16.44 15.74 2.34
C ASN A 30 17.23 14.64 1.63
N THR A 31 18.47 14.94 1.29
CA THR A 31 19.38 14.06 0.53
C THR A 31 19.57 12.70 1.20
N ALA A 32 19.64 12.64 2.53
CA ALA A 32 19.78 11.39 3.28
C ALA A 32 18.57 10.46 3.11
N ALA A 33 17.35 11.00 3.21
CA ALA A 33 16.14 10.21 2.99
C ALA A 33 16.01 9.79 1.52
N LEU A 34 16.30 10.69 0.59
CA LEU A 34 16.27 10.39 -0.85
C LEU A 34 17.23 9.25 -1.21
N ALA A 35 18.48 9.29 -0.71
CA ALA A 35 19.46 8.23 -0.91
C ALA A 35 18.97 6.90 -0.31
N LEU A 36 18.38 6.93 0.88
CA LEU A 36 17.77 5.74 1.49
C LEU A 36 16.67 5.15 0.61
N TYR A 37 15.72 5.98 0.16
CA TYR A 37 14.59 5.54 -0.65
C TYR A 37 15.05 4.97 -2.01
N GLN A 38 15.97 5.65 -2.67
CA GLN A 38 16.56 5.21 -3.94
C GLN A 38 17.30 3.87 -3.79
N SER A 39 18.06 3.72 -2.70
CA SER A 39 18.77 2.46 -2.42
C SER A 39 17.83 1.26 -2.16
N CYS A 40 16.55 1.52 -1.86
CA CYS A 40 15.52 0.50 -1.68
C CYS A 40 14.65 0.31 -2.94
N GLY A 41 15.04 0.91 -4.06
CA GLY A 41 14.38 0.74 -5.36
C GLY A 41 13.30 1.77 -5.70
N LEU A 42 13.10 2.81 -4.87
CA LEU A 42 12.17 3.90 -5.21
C LEU A 42 12.82 4.89 -6.19
N SER A 43 12.04 5.39 -7.13
CA SER A 43 12.47 6.38 -8.12
C SER A 43 11.59 7.63 -8.07
N VAL A 44 12.14 8.79 -8.41
CA VAL A 44 11.36 10.04 -8.49
C VAL A 44 10.48 9.99 -9.73
N GLY A 45 9.15 10.04 -9.54
CA GLY A 45 8.16 10.07 -10.62
C GLY A 45 7.49 11.44 -10.80
N GLY A 46 7.74 12.39 -9.91
CA GLY A 46 7.15 13.73 -10.00
C GLY A 46 7.67 14.70 -8.96
N ARG A 47 7.22 15.95 -9.07
CA ARG A 47 7.60 17.05 -8.18
C ARG A 47 6.42 17.97 -7.93
N ARG A 48 6.23 18.38 -6.67
CA ARG A 48 5.31 19.43 -6.27
C ARG A 48 6.11 20.66 -5.84
N PRO A 49 6.12 21.74 -6.64
CA PRO A 49 6.92 22.92 -6.34
C PRO A 49 6.39 23.62 -5.08
N LYS A 50 7.31 24.09 -4.21
CA LYS A 50 7.00 24.88 -3.00
C LYS A 50 5.94 24.22 -2.08
N TYR A 51 5.93 22.88 -2.01
CA TYR A 51 4.95 22.13 -1.24
C TYR A 51 5.13 22.35 0.27
N TYR A 52 6.38 22.34 0.74
CA TYR A 52 6.71 22.70 2.12
C TYR A 52 6.95 24.20 2.20
N ARG A 53 6.41 24.85 3.24
CA ARG A 53 6.45 26.32 3.39
C ARG A 53 7.48 26.83 4.40
N ASP A 54 7.95 25.99 5.31
CA ASP A 54 8.89 26.39 6.35
C ASP A 54 9.89 25.26 6.68
N PRO A 55 11.17 25.36 6.28
CA PRO A 55 11.65 26.20 5.19
C PRO A 55 10.96 25.83 3.86
N CYS A 56 10.92 26.78 2.91
CA CYS A 56 10.34 26.53 1.59
C CYS A 56 11.12 25.41 0.86
N ASP A 57 10.41 24.37 0.43
CA ASP A 57 11.02 23.25 -0.29
C ASP A 57 9.99 22.57 -1.21
N ASP A 58 10.49 21.97 -2.28
CA ASP A 58 9.71 21.11 -3.17
C ASP A 58 9.48 19.75 -2.50
N ALA A 59 8.35 19.10 -2.81
CA ALA A 59 8.18 17.68 -2.53
C ALA A 59 8.49 16.86 -3.78
N LEU A 60 9.38 15.88 -3.66
CA LEU A 60 9.59 14.86 -4.67
C LEU A 60 8.61 13.72 -4.40
N LEU A 61 7.93 13.28 -5.45
CA LEU A 61 7.06 12.11 -5.43
C LEU A 61 7.90 10.90 -5.83
N LEU A 62 8.12 9.97 -4.90
CA LEU A 62 8.86 8.75 -5.15
C LEU A 62 7.91 7.56 -5.24
N ALA A 63 8.21 6.66 -6.18
CA ALA A 63 7.40 5.50 -6.47
C ALA A 63 8.25 4.25 -6.68
N VAL A 64 7.66 3.10 -6.37
CA VAL A 64 8.12 1.79 -6.85
C VAL A 64 6.92 0.96 -7.29
N ASP A 65 7.00 0.42 -8.50
CA ASP A 65 6.01 -0.49 -9.06
C ASP A 65 6.42 -1.94 -8.79
N PHE A 66 5.46 -2.74 -8.31
CA PHE A 66 5.69 -4.14 -7.92
C PHE A 66 5.73 -5.12 -9.11
N GLY A 67 6.38 -4.72 -10.21
CA GLY A 67 6.62 -5.60 -11.36
C GLY A 67 7.62 -6.73 -11.06
N PRO A 68 7.65 -7.82 -11.85
CA PRO A 68 8.40 -9.05 -11.53
C PRO A 68 9.88 -8.85 -11.17
N SER A 69 10.57 -7.92 -11.84
CA SER A 69 11.97 -7.57 -11.55
C SER A 69 12.13 -6.91 -10.19
N THR A 70 11.30 -5.91 -9.88
CA THR A 70 11.27 -5.23 -8.58
C THR A 70 11.05 -6.21 -7.45
N LEU A 71 10.14 -7.16 -7.64
CA LEU A 71 9.82 -8.17 -6.61
C LEU A 71 11.01 -9.02 -6.25
N ARG A 72 11.69 -9.54 -7.27
CA ARG A 72 12.91 -10.31 -7.09
C ARG A 72 13.95 -9.50 -6.32
N THR A 73 14.14 -8.23 -6.69
CA THR A 73 15.08 -7.35 -5.99
C THR A 73 14.69 -7.13 -4.54
N LEU A 74 13.41 -6.85 -4.26
CA LEU A 74 12.90 -6.67 -2.90
C LEU A 74 13.06 -7.95 -2.06
N GLU A 75 12.76 -9.12 -2.63
CA GLU A 75 12.95 -10.42 -1.98
C GLU A 75 14.41 -10.63 -1.55
N VAL A 76 15.36 -10.37 -2.45
CA VAL A 76 16.80 -10.47 -2.16
C VAL A 76 17.21 -9.45 -1.09
N MET A 77 16.75 -8.19 -1.20
CA MET A 77 17.05 -7.15 -0.20
C MET A 77 16.54 -7.53 1.19
N VAL A 78 15.32 -8.10 1.28
CA VAL A 78 14.74 -8.53 2.54
C VAL A 78 15.50 -9.72 3.10
N GLU A 79 15.75 -10.75 2.29
CA GLU A 79 16.48 -11.96 2.71
C GLU A 79 17.87 -11.64 3.28
N GLN A 80 18.61 -10.76 2.60
CA GLN A 80 19.97 -10.37 3.03
C GLN A 80 19.97 -9.41 4.23
N HIS A 81 18.82 -8.87 4.65
CA HIS A 81 18.78 -7.91 5.73
C HIS A 81 18.82 -8.61 7.10
N ARG A 82 19.65 -8.09 8.02
CA ARG A 82 19.83 -8.64 9.39
C ARG A 82 18.55 -8.76 10.23
N HIS A 83 17.43 -8.19 9.79
CA HIS A 83 16.13 -8.20 10.46
C HIS A 83 15.03 -8.78 9.57
N HIS A 84 15.37 -9.70 8.66
CA HIS A 84 14.43 -10.28 7.69
C HIS A 84 13.20 -10.92 8.35
N ASP A 85 13.37 -11.60 9.49
CA ASP A 85 12.26 -12.18 10.24
C ASP A 85 11.25 -11.13 10.70
N ALA A 86 11.74 -10.03 11.26
CA ALA A 86 10.89 -8.92 11.71
C ALA A 86 10.19 -8.23 10.53
N ILE A 87 10.90 -8.04 9.42
CA ILE A 87 10.33 -7.48 8.17
C ILE A 87 9.19 -8.34 7.66
N ARG A 88 9.38 -9.66 7.61
CA ARG A 88 8.37 -10.62 7.15
C ARG A 88 7.17 -10.67 8.09
N ALA A 89 7.40 -10.67 9.40
CA ALA A 89 6.35 -10.69 10.41
C ALA A 89 5.41 -9.48 10.32
N CYS A 90 5.89 -8.29 9.96
CA CYS A 90 5.02 -7.11 9.79
C CYS A 90 3.93 -7.29 8.72
N SER A 91 4.11 -8.17 7.73
CA SER A 91 3.13 -8.37 6.65
C SER A 91 1.90 -9.20 7.06
N THR A 92 1.98 -10.01 8.11
CA THR A 92 0.84 -10.83 8.59
C THR A 92 -0.21 -9.96 9.27
N VAL A 93 0.21 -8.89 9.95
CA VAL A 93 -0.67 -7.93 10.63
C VAL A 93 -1.54 -7.16 9.64
N ILE A 94 -0.99 -6.80 8.47
CA ILE A 94 -1.70 -5.98 7.48
C ILE A 94 -2.82 -6.75 6.75
N ARG A 95 -2.79 -8.09 6.73
CA ARG A 95 -3.91 -8.91 6.20
C ARG A 95 -5.07 -9.07 7.18
N GLY A 96 -4.88 -8.80 8.47
CA GLY A 96 -5.89 -9.01 9.51
C GLY A 96 -7.07 -8.01 9.50
N GLY A 97 -7.00 -6.94 8.70
CA GLY A 97 -8.06 -5.91 8.61
C GLY A 97 -9.11 -6.13 7.52
N GLY A 98 -9.05 -7.23 6.76
CA GLY A 98 -9.82 -7.45 5.53
C GLY A 98 -10.80 -8.63 5.53
N GLN A 99 -11.13 -9.21 6.69
CA GLN A 99 -12.21 -10.20 6.80
C GLN A 99 -13.35 -9.63 7.64
N GLY A 100 -14.27 -8.93 6.97
CA GLY A 100 -15.47 -8.40 7.60
C GLY A 100 -16.33 -7.60 6.63
N ALA A 101 -16.93 -8.27 5.64
CA ALA A 101 -18.22 -7.92 5.02
C ALA A 101 -18.41 -8.66 3.68
N ARG A 102 -18.67 -9.97 3.76
CA ARG A 102 -19.56 -10.64 2.80
C ARG A 102 -20.41 -11.64 3.58
N SER A 103 -21.32 -11.11 4.38
CA SER A 103 -22.54 -11.82 4.74
C SER A 103 -23.56 -11.40 3.69
N GLY A 104 -23.84 -12.30 2.75
CA GLY A 104 -25.03 -12.15 1.92
C GLY A 104 -26.25 -12.14 2.81
N GLN A 105 -27.17 -11.22 2.54
CA GLN A 105 -28.55 -11.43 2.90
C GLN A 105 -29.37 -11.24 1.63
N GLU A 106 -29.77 -12.38 1.12
CA GLU A 106 -30.74 -12.60 0.06
C GLU A 106 -32.00 -11.78 0.35
N PHE A 107 -32.35 -10.86 -0.55
CA PHE A 107 -33.71 -10.37 -0.64
C PHE A 107 -34.48 -11.34 -1.52
N GLY A 108 -35.19 -12.25 -0.85
CA GLY A 108 -36.14 -13.16 -1.45
C GLY A 108 -37.31 -12.39 -2.04
N ASP A 109 -37.53 -12.65 -3.32
CA ASP A 109 -38.72 -12.32 -4.08
C ASP A 109 -39.89 -13.15 -3.52
N GLY A 110 -40.87 -12.48 -2.91
CA GLY A 110 -41.99 -13.08 -2.19
C GLY A 110 -43.31 -12.62 -2.79
N ALA A 111 -43.67 -13.21 -3.93
CA ALA A 111 -44.99 -13.13 -4.50
C ALA A 111 -46.01 -13.95 -3.68
N GLY A 112 -47.16 -13.36 -3.39
CA GLY A 112 -48.33 -13.98 -2.77
C GLY A 112 -49.05 -12.93 -1.94
N GLY A 113 -50.28 -12.50 -2.19
CA GLY A 113 -51.41 -13.10 -2.89
C GLY A 113 -52.64 -12.50 -2.20
N GLY A 114 -53.12 -11.36 -2.68
CA GLY A 114 -54.28 -10.66 -2.13
C GLY A 114 -55.47 -10.79 -3.07
N MET A 115 -56.37 -11.73 -2.75
CA MET A 115 -57.58 -12.03 -3.49
C MET A 115 -58.66 -10.94 -3.29
N LEU A 116 -59.38 -10.71 -4.39
CA LEU A 116 -60.59 -9.91 -4.62
C LEU A 116 -61.63 -9.86 -3.49
N LEU A 117 -62.27 -8.69 -3.34
CA LEU A 117 -63.72 -8.40 -3.13
C LEU A 117 -63.85 -6.86 -3.28
N GLY A 118 -64.52 -6.22 -4.24
CA GLY A 118 -65.77 -6.55 -4.90
C GLY A 118 -66.93 -5.96 -4.08
N SER A 119 -67.28 -4.69 -4.25
CA SER A 119 -68.60 -4.11 -3.89
C SER A 119 -68.80 -2.74 -4.54
N LEU A 120 -70.03 -2.55 -5.01
CA LEU A 120 -70.64 -1.43 -5.73
C LEU A 120 -70.55 -0.07 -5.03
#